data_AF-A0A0G2FMV2-F1
#
_entry.id   AF-A0A0G2FMV2-F1
#
_cell.length_a   1.000
_cell.length_b   1.000
_cell.length_c   1.000
_cell.angle_alpha   90.00
_cell.angle_beta   90.00
_cell.angle_gamma   90.00
#
_symmetry.space_group_name_H-M   'P 1'
#
loop_
_entity.id
_entity.type
_entity.pdbx_description
1 polymer ?
#
loop_
_entity_poly.entity_id
_entity_poly.type
_entity_poly.pdbx_seq_one_letter_code
_entity_poly.pdbx_strand_id
1 'polypeptide(L)'
;MRKHVHPAYFDQAPLYSIAYSCPWLMNAILALSSHHLSWLQSKNGDPAVPYYAKAVRDLRKNMSSMSPDDDSLLSTITFLGLYEELRSDNFSHHMVHFNTSSQILKARMGELQQRRDANSIFLRIHAESAMYHLSTRALFAESLPTERDWAQLQQYLSTHPPSGAAEWTESPLLGSIPHLFTLILETTRLSRSAPLNDALMEKAAGYLSEIREANLRLASFRSRIAASHDSSPDPTLALEVHCIPALYLLALEMLLLKITRPATTRADSPDIQERADSAHALFHTPPFRPVLDAMRAGPDPTFPFTESNCWPLLVIGCATTRGEHVKALKAVLLNLWEPPAVLFAEEGDGDDDDDDDDDSAMARAPVRGGRTHAAFGGRGGGSGEGDKVGRRAARSRR
;
A
#
# COMPACT_ATOMS: atom_id res chain seq x y z
N MET A 1 3.58 -2.72 9.87
CA MET A 1 3.63 -1.59 10.83
C MET A 1 5.07 -1.12 10.95
N ARG A 2 5.29 0.15 11.32
CA ARG A 2 6.64 0.71 11.55
C ARG A 2 7.29 0.12 12.81
N LYS A 3 8.62 -0.03 12.80
CA LYS A 3 9.36 -0.72 13.87
C LYS A 3 9.32 0.06 15.19
N HIS A 4 9.43 1.39 15.15
CA HIS A 4 9.57 2.22 16.35
C HIS A 4 8.24 2.76 16.88
N VAL A 5 7.10 2.33 16.32
CA VAL A 5 5.79 2.77 16.81
C VAL A 5 5.55 2.26 18.23
N HIS A 6 4.70 2.95 18.99
CA HIS A 6 4.31 2.53 20.34
C HIS A 6 3.83 1.05 20.37
N PRO A 7 4.27 0.22 21.35
CA PRO A 7 3.98 -1.21 21.40
C PRO A 7 2.50 -1.59 21.31
N ALA A 8 1.60 -0.74 21.81
CA ALA A 8 0.16 -0.97 21.77
C ALA A 8 -0.40 -1.15 20.35
N TYR A 9 0.24 -0.60 19.31
CA TYR A 9 -0.19 -0.82 17.93
C TYR A 9 0.08 -2.24 17.43
N PHE A 10 1.04 -2.97 18.04
CA PHE A 10 1.33 -4.35 17.68
C PHE A 10 0.35 -5.35 18.29
N ASP A 11 -0.54 -4.93 19.19
CA ASP A 11 -1.58 -5.80 19.72
C ASP A 11 -2.65 -6.08 18.66
N GLN A 12 -2.55 -7.26 18.03
CA GLN A 12 -3.51 -7.75 17.05
C GLN A 12 -4.59 -8.67 17.66
N ALA A 13 -4.59 -8.88 18.99
CA ALA A 13 -5.56 -9.76 19.63
C ALA A 13 -7.02 -9.35 19.38
N PRO A 14 -7.39 -8.05 19.38
CA PRO A 14 -8.76 -7.63 19.04
C PRO A 14 -9.17 -8.06 17.62
N LEU A 15 -8.29 -7.86 16.63
CA LEU A 15 -8.55 -8.23 15.24
C LEU A 15 -8.78 -9.74 15.09
N TYR A 16 -7.89 -10.56 15.68
CA TYR A 16 -8.01 -12.02 15.60
C TYR A 16 -9.25 -12.54 16.33
N SER A 17 -9.60 -11.96 17.48
CA SER A 17 -10.83 -12.30 18.22
C SER A 17 -12.08 -12.13 17.35
N ILE A 18 -12.16 -11.00 16.62
CA ILE A 18 -13.25 -10.75 15.66
C ILE A 18 -13.17 -11.76 14.50
N ALA A 19 -11.99 -11.99 13.93
CA ALA A 19 -11.82 -12.89 12.80
C ALA A 19 -12.26 -14.33 13.11
N TYR A 20 -11.98 -14.85 14.31
CA TYR A 20 -12.44 -16.17 14.74
C TYR A 20 -13.97 -16.30 14.79
N SER A 21 -14.67 -15.19 15.02
CA SER A 21 -16.14 -15.15 15.13
C SER A 21 -16.83 -14.75 13.81
N CYS A 22 -16.08 -14.17 12.87
CA CYS A 22 -16.61 -13.59 11.63
C CYS A 22 -15.96 -14.25 10.39
N PRO A 23 -16.61 -15.27 9.78
CA PRO A 23 -16.04 -16.02 8.67
C PRO A 23 -15.62 -15.15 7.48
N TRP A 24 -16.38 -14.09 7.14
CA TRP A 24 -16.02 -13.19 6.03
C TRP A 24 -14.71 -12.45 6.28
N LEU A 25 -14.46 -11.98 7.51
CA LEU A 25 -13.20 -11.35 7.89
C LEU A 25 -12.05 -12.36 7.84
N MET A 26 -12.24 -13.55 8.41
CA MET A 26 -11.22 -14.61 8.34
C MET A 26 -10.84 -14.92 6.89
N ASN A 27 -11.83 -15.05 5.99
CA ASN A 27 -11.54 -15.29 4.57
C ASN A 27 -10.83 -14.10 3.90
N ALA A 28 -11.11 -12.85 4.28
CA ALA A 28 -10.38 -11.69 3.75
C ALA A 28 -8.91 -11.68 4.20
N ILE A 29 -8.64 -12.00 5.47
CA ILE A 29 -7.27 -12.15 6.01
C ILE A 29 -6.55 -13.31 5.32
N LEU A 30 -7.22 -14.46 5.14
CA LEU A 30 -6.66 -15.61 4.44
C LEU A 30 -6.36 -15.31 2.97
N ALA A 31 -7.20 -14.53 2.30
CA ALA A 31 -6.94 -14.08 0.93
C ALA A 31 -5.66 -13.23 0.87
N LEU A 32 -5.56 -12.18 1.68
CA LEU A 32 -4.37 -11.34 1.72
C LEU A 32 -3.11 -12.13 2.07
N SER A 33 -3.18 -12.97 3.10
CA SER A 33 -2.04 -13.76 3.58
C SER A 33 -1.61 -14.81 2.54
N SER A 34 -2.56 -15.50 1.92
CA SER A 34 -2.28 -16.49 0.87
C SER A 34 -1.66 -15.83 -0.36
N HIS A 35 -2.12 -14.63 -0.73
CA HIS A 35 -1.56 -13.89 -1.84
C HIS A 35 -0.11 -13.49 -1.55
N HIS A 36 0.13 -12.90 -0.36
CA HIS A 36 1.47 -12.52 0.07
C HIS A 36 2.42 -13.73 0.14
N LEU A 37 1.98 -14.86 0.70
CA LEU A 37 2.77 -16.10 0.74
C LEU A 37 3.03 -16.66 -0.66
N SER A 38 2.06 -16.60 -1.58
CA SER A 38 2.25 -17.06 -2.97
C SER A 38 3.27 -16.22 -3.72
N TRP A 39 3.35 -14.91 -3.43
CA TRP A 39 4.37 -14.03 -3.98
C TRP A 39 5.78 -14.41 -3.51
N LEU A 40 5.91 -14.88 -2.27
CA LEU A 40 7.17 -15.38 -1.70
C LEU A 40 7.52 -16.80 -2.21
N GLN A 41 6.51 -17.62 -2.51
CA GLN A 41 6.65 -19.03 -2.89
C GLN A 41 6.32 -19.21 -4.36
N SER A 42 7.31 -18.97 -5.23
CA SER A 42 7.24 -18.87 -6.71
C SER A 42 6.63 -20.07 -7.49
N LYS A 43 6.04 -21.08 -6.83
CA LYS A 43 5.70 -22.36 -7.45
C LYS A 43 4.23 -22.74 -7.48
N ASN A 44 3.33 -22.03 -6.79
CA ASN A 44 1.92 -22.42 -6.70
C ASN A 44 1.00 -21.28 -7.14
N GLY A 45 0.02 -21.59 -8.00
CA GLY A 45 -0.99 -20.61 -8.45
C GLY A 45 -1.70 -19.93 -7.28
N ASP A 46 -2.28 -18.75 -7.50
CA ASP A 46 -2.80 -17.86 -6.44
C ASP A 46 -3.93 -18.51 -5.62
N PRO A 47 -3.64 -19.04 -4.40
CA PRO A 47 -4.64 -19.71 -3.57
C PRO A 47 -5.55 -18.70 -2.87
N ALA A 48 -5.33 -17.39 -3.05
CA ALA A 48 -6.12 -16.36 -2.41
C ALA A 48 -7.50 -16.15 -3.05
N VAL A 49 -7.65 -16.43 -4.35
CA VAL A 49 -8.88 -16.17 -5.10
C VAL A 49 -10.11 -16.84 -4.48
N PRO A 50 -10.08 -18.13 -4.09
CA PRO A 50 -11.21 -18.77 -3.42
C PRO A 50 -11.59 -18.11 -2.09
N TYR A 51 -10.60 -17.68 -1.29
CA TYR A 51 -10.84 -17.00 -0.02
C TYR A 51 -11.46 -15.62 -0.24
N TYR A 52 -10.92 -14.83 -1.16
CA TYR A 52 -11.48 -13.53 -1.52
C TYR A 52 -12.94 -13.66 -2.00
N ALA A 53 -13.22 -14.59 -2.92
CA ALA A 53 -14.56 -14.83 -3.42
C ALA A 53 -15.55 -15.23 -2.31
N LYS A 54 -15.08 -16.04 -1.35
CA LYS A 54 -15.88 -16.43 -0.18
C LYS A 54 -16.12 -15.25 0.75
N ALA A 55 -15.11 -14.43 1.04
CA ALA A 55 -15.24 -13.23 1.85
C ALA A 55 -16.29 -12.26 1.27
N VAL A 56 -16.19 -11.94 -0.03
CA VAL A 56 -17.14 -11.05 -0.72
C VAL A 56 -18.56 -11.61 -0.71
N ARG A 57 -18.71 -12.92 -0.98
CA ARG A 57 -20.02 -13.58 -0.97
C ARG A 57 -20.67 -13.55 0.41
N ASP A 58 -19.90 -13.87 1.44
CA ASP A 58 -20.41 -13.95 2.81
C ASP A 58 -20.70 -12.53 3.34
N LEU A 59 -19.86 -11.54 3.02
CA LEU A 59 -20.12 -10.14 3.32
C LEU A 59 -21.43 -9.67 2.68
N ARG A 60 -21.63 -9.93 1.38
CA ARG A 60 -22.84 -9.55 0.65
C ARG A 60 -24.12 -10.14 1.25
N LYS A 61 -24.06 -11.40 1.72
CA LYS A 61 -25.20 -12.08 2.35
C LYS A 61 -25.59 -11.47 3.69
N ASN A 62 -24.63 -10.95 4.44
CA ASN A 62 -24.83 -10.46 5.81
C ASN A 62 -24.92 -8.92 5.90
N MET A 63 -24.62 -8.20 4.83
CA MET A 63 -24.54 -6.74 4.81
C MET A 63 -25.82 -6.05 5.28
N SER A 64 -27.01 -6.60 4.99
CA SER A 64 -28.28 -6.03 5.42
C SER A 64 -28.55 -6.14 6.92
N SER A 65 -27.86 -7.05 7.61
CA SER A 65 -27.97 -7.26 9.06
C SER A 65 -26.82 -6.64 9.86
N MET A 66 -25.81 -6.09 9.18
CA MET A 66 -24.64 -5.49 9.83
C MET A 66 -24.94 -4.08 10.32
N SER A 67 -24.38 -3.74 11.48
CA SER A 67 -24.38 -2.37 11.99
C SER A 67 -23.30 -1.54 11.30
N PRO A 68 -23.50 -0.23 11.07
CA PRO A 68 -22.41 0.68 10.68
C PRO A 68 -21.22 0.66 11.65
N ASP A 69 -21.46 0.29 12.91
CA ASP A 69 -20.45 0.24 13.98
C ASP A 69 -19.75 -1.14 14.08
N ASP A 70 -19.99 -2.03 13.13
CA ASP A 70 -19.42 -3.39 13.11
C ASP A 70 -17.92 -3.35 12.73
N ASP A 71 -17.05 -3.64 13.70
CA ASP A 71 -15.59 -3.71 13.51
C ASP A 71 -15.19 -4.79 12.48
N SER A 72 -15.98 -5.85 12.34
CA SER A 72 -15.74 -6.89 11.33
C SER A 72 -15.96 -6.36 9.92
N LEU A 73 -16.94 -5.47 9.72
CA LEU A 73 -17.21 -4.84 8.42
C LEU A 73 -16.03 -3.95 8.00
N LEU A 74 -15.61 -3.03 8.87
CA LEU A 74 -14.49 -2.12 8.61
C LEU A 74 -13.20 -2.90 8.31
N SER A 75 -12.90 -3.92 9.12
CA SER A 75 -11.73 -4.77 8.92
C SER A 75 -11.79 -5.48 7.58
N THR A 76 -12.93 -6.11 7.27
CA THR A 76 -13.09 -6.90 6.04
C THR A 76 -12.90 -6.03 4.80
N ILE A 77 -13.53 -4.85 4.75
CA ILE A 77 -13.36 -3.91 3.64
C ILE A 77 -11.89 -3.49 3.49
N THR A 78 -11.22 -3.20 4.60
CA THR A 78 -9.79 -2.83 4.59
C THR A 78 -8.93 -3.98 4.03
N PHE A 79 -9.12 -5.22 4.50
CA PHE A 79 -8.35 -6.37 4.02
C PHE A 79 -8.65 -6.75 2.56
N LEU A 80 -9.90 -6.59 2.09
CA LEU A 80 -10.24 -6.78 0.68
C LEU A 80 -9.57 -5.72 -0.19
N GLY A 81 -9.53 -4.46 0.26
CA GLY A 81 -8.81 -3.38 -0.42
C GLY A 81 -7.31 -3.66 -0.54
N LEU A 82 -6.68 -4.09 0.56
CA LEU A 82 -5.26 -4.49 0.57
C LEU A 82 -4.99 -5.65 -0.41
N TYR A 83 -5.85 -6.67 -0.41
CA TYR A 83 -5.70 -7.80 -1.33
C TYR A 83 -5.82 -7.36 -2.79
N GLU A 84 -6.83 -6.55 -3.14
CA GLU A 84 -7.00 -6.05 -4.50
C GLU A 84 -5.86 -5.13 -4.95
N GLU A 85 -5.24 -4.40 -4.03
CA GLU A 85 -4.09 -3.56 -4.35
C GLU A 85 -2.87 -4.38 -4.75
N LEU A 86 -2.62 -5.50 -4.07
CA LEU A 86 -1.50 -6.39 -4.40
C LEU A 86 -1.75 -7.15 -5.71
N ARG A 87 -3.00 -7.39 -6.07
CA ARG A 87 -3.38 -7.91 -7.38
C ARG A 87 -3.12 -6.85 -8.45
N SER A 88 -1.98 -6.95 -9.11
CA SER A 88 -1.59 -6.11 -10.24
C SER A 88 -2.42 -6.37 -11.53
N ASP A 89 -3.71 -6.71 -11.41
CA ASP A 89 -4.61 -6.95 -12.53
C ASP A 89 -5.45 -5.71 -12.87
N ASN A 90 -5.93 -5.64 -14.12
CA ASN A 90 -6.74 -4.52 -14.62
C ASN A 90 -8.15 -4.45 -14.00
N PHE A 91 -8.49 -5.38 -13.10
CA PHE A 91 -9.82 -5.47 -12.47
C PHE A 91 -9.78 -5.08 -10.99
N SER A 92 -8.64 -4.57 -10.50
CA SER A 92 -8.51 -4.06 -9.14
C SER A 92 -9.36 -2.81 -8.93
N HIS A 93 -10.25 -2.87 -7.93
CA HIS A 93 -11.07 -1.74 -7.48
C HIS A 93 -10.71 -1.33 -6.05
N HIS A 94 -9.44 -1.52 -5.64
CA HIS A 94 -8.95 -1.26 -4.28
C HIS A 94 -9.35 0.13 -3.73
N MET A 95 -9.33 1.17 -4.57
CA MET A 95 -9.75 2.53 -4.19
C MET A 95 -11.21 2.60 -3.69
N VAL A 96 -12.11 1.76 -4.21
CA VAL A 96 -13.50 1.68 -3.75
C VAL A 96 -13.54 1.20 -2.31
N HIS A 97 -12.77 0.16 -1.96
CA HIS A 97 -12.70 -0.36 -0.59
C HIS A 97 -12.18 0.69 0.39
N PHE A 98 -11.08 1.38 0.07
CA PHE A 98 -10.55 2.41 0.97
C PHE A 98 -11.46 3.63 1.09
N ASN A 99 -12.17 4.00 0.02
CA ASN A 99 -13.21 5.03 0.10
C ASN A 99 -14.38 4.58 0.99
N THR A 100 -14.81 3.32 0.87
CA THR A 100 -15.83 2.73 1.76
C THR A 100 -15.37 2.70 3.21
N SER A 101 -14.12 2.32 3.49
CA SER A 101 -13.53 2.39 4.85
C SER A 101 -13.59 3.82 5.39
N SER A 102 -13.27 4.84 4.58
CA SER A 102 -13.37 6.24 4.98
C SER A 102 -14.81 6.64 5.32
N GLN A 103 -15.79 6.18 4.54
CA GLN A 103 -17.21 6.45 4.81
C GLN A 103 -17.71 5.77 6.10
N ILE A 104 -17.27 4.54 6.37
CA ILE A 104 -17.58 3.84 7.63
C ILE A 104 -16.96 4.60 8.81
N LEU A 105 -15.67 4.96 8.72
CA LEU A 105 -14.99 5.74 9.75
C LEU A 105 -15.64 7.10 9.99
N LYS A 106 -16.12 7.75 8.94
CA LYS A 106 -16.89 8.99 9.03
C LYS A 106 -18.20 8.80 9.80
N ALA A 107 -18.93 7.72 9.55
CA ALA A 107 -20.17 7.42 10.27
C ALA A 107 -19.90 7.18 11.78
N ARG A 108 -18.74 6.60 12.09
CA ARG A 108 -18.31 6.27 13.46
C ARG A 108 -17.62 7.40 14.21
N MET A 109 -17.59 8.62 13.67
CA MET A 109 -16.88 9.74 14.28
C MET A 109 -17.35 10.06 15.71
N GLY A 110 -18.63 9.84 16.00
CA GLY A 110 -19.17 10.01 17.36
C GLY A 110 -18.52 9.07 18.38
N GLU A 111 -18.11 7.87 17.98
CA GLU A 111 -17.44 6.91 18.87
C GLU A 111 -16.04 7.38 19.26
N LEU A 112 -15.32 8.03 18.33
CA LEU A 112 -13.96 8.53 18.58
C LEU A 112 -13.94 9.53 19.74
N GLN A 113 -14.99 10.34 19.86
CA GLN A 113 -15.11 11.35 20.92
C GLN A 113 -15.49 10.74 22.28
N GLN A 114 -16.11 9.56 22.28
CA GLN A 114 -16.68 8.93 23.49
C GLN A 114 -15.78 7.84 24.08
N ARG A 115 -14.96 7.16 23.27
CA ARG A 115 -14.15 5.99 23.68
C ARG A 115 -12.67 6.35 23.79
N ARG A 116 -12.04 6.12 24.95
CA ARG A 116 -10.69 6.67 25.20
C ARG A 116 -9.51 5.81 24.73
N ASP A 117 -9.51 4.48 24.83
CA ASP A 117 -8.20 3.79 24.76
C ASP A 117 -8.05 2.67 23.71
N ALA A 118 -8.71 1.51 23.83
CA ALA A 118 -8.43 0.39 22.91
C ALA A 118 -9.07 0.57 21.51
N ASN A 119 -10.31 1.04 21.46
CA ASN A 119 -11.02 1.19 20.19
C ASN A 119 -10.46 2.35 19.34
N SER A 120 -9.84 3.36 19.97
CA SER A 120 -9.22 4.47 19.24
C SER A 120 -7.99 4.02 18.45
N ILE A 121 -7.17 3.11 19.01
CA ILE A 121 -6.03 2.50 18.32
C ILE A 121 -6.50 1.71 17.09
N PHE A 122 -7.50 0.85 17.26
CA PHE A 122 -8.06 0.05 16.17
C PHE A 122 -8.57 0.94 15.03
N LEU A 123 -9.41 1.94 15.34
CA LEU A 123 -9.96 2.86 14.35
C LEU A 123 -8.86 3.70 13.68
N ARG A 124 -7.83 4.11 14.43
CA ARG A 124 -6.68 4.85 13.90
C ARG A 124 -5.89 4.03 12.89
N ILE A 125 -5.63 2.74 13.15
CA ILE A 125 -4.92 1.87 12.19
C ILE A 125 -5.70 1.80 10.85
N HIS A 126 -7.02 1.63 10.90
CA HIS A 126 -7.86 1.61 9.71
C HIS A 126 -7.90 2.97 9.00
N ALA A 127 -7.98 4.07 9.74
CA ALA A 127 -7.96 5.42 9.18
C ALA A 127 -6.62 5.74 8.50
N GLU A 128 -5.51 5.38 9.14
CA GLU A 128 -4.17 5.53 8.57
C GLU A 128 -3.98 4.65 7.34
N SER A 129 -4.47 3.41 7.35
CA SER A 129 -4.43 2.53 6.17
C SER A 129 -5.22 3.14 5.01
N ALA A 130 -6.48 3.55 5.25
CA ALA A 130 -7.28 4.20 4.22
C ALA A 130 -6.58 5.46 3.66
N MET A 131 -6.06 6.33 4.53
CA MET A 131 -5.37 7.55 4.10
C MET A 131 -4.11 7.24 3.28
N TYR A 132 -3.32 6.26 3.72
CA TYR A 132 -2.11 5.82 3.04
C TYR A 132 -2.41 5.37 1.59
N HIS A 133 -3.38 4.47 1.43
CA HIS A 133 -3.69 3.90 0.12
C HIS A 133 -4.42 4.90 -0.78
N LEU A 134 -5.38 5.67 -0.24
CA LEU A 134 -6.09 6.70 -1.01
C LEU A 134 -5.13 7.74 -1.60
N SER A 135 -4.08 8.12 -0.87
CA SER A 135 -3.12 9.14 -1.32
C SER A 135 -2.04 8.59 -2.24
N THR A 136 -1.40 7.48 -1.89
CA THR A 136 -0.27 6.92 -2.67
C THR A 136 -0.73 6.31 -3.99
N ARG A 137 -1.97 5.80 -4.07
CA ARG A 137 -2.56 5.27 -5.32
C ARG A 137 -3.33 6.31 -6.12
N ALA A 138 -3.52 7.52 -5.59
CA ALA A 138 -4.24 8.59 -6.26
C ALA A 138 -3.73 8.87 -7.68
N LEU A 139 -2.41 8.79 -7.93
CA LEU A 139 -1.86 9.06 -9.27
C LEU A 139 -2.39 8.10 -10.34
N PHE A 140 -2.74 6.87 -9.96
CA PHE A 140 -3.15 5.80 -10.87
C PHE A 140 -4.66 5.57 -10.92
N ALA A 141 -5.42 6.12 -9.97
CA ALA A 141 -6.86 5.92 -9.90
C ALA A 141 -7.61 6.67 -11.00
N GLU A 142 -8.64 6.09 -11.62
CA GLU A 142 -9.45 6.82 -12.62
C GLU A 142 -10.18 8.03 -12.00
N SER A 143 -10.78 7.82 -10.84
CA SER A 143 -11.46 8.85 -10.05
C SER A 143 -10.79 9.05 -8.69
N LEU A 144 -10.76 10.30 -8.21
CA LEU A 144 -10.24 10.63 -6.89
C LEU A 144 -11.37 10.85 -5.88
N PRO A 145 -11.19 10.43 -4.61
CA PRO A 145 -12.11 10.81 -3.54
C PRO A 145 -12.17 12.34 -3.42
N THR A 146 -13.35 12.87 -3.11
CA THR A 146 -13.53 14.30 -2.82
C THR A 146 -12.97 14.63 -1.44
N GLU A 147 -12.68 15.91 -1.18
CA GLU A 147 -12.28 16.39 0.15
C GLU A 147 -13.28 15.95 1.23
N ARG A 148 -14.57 15.97 0.92
CA ARG A 148 -15.63 15.51 1.83
C ARG A 148 -15.53 14.03 2.19
N ASP A 149 -14.89 13.21 1.36
CA ASP A 149 -14.79 11.77 1.54
C ASP A 149 -13.64 11.38 2.48
N TRP A 150 -12.54 12.14 2.46
CA TRP A 150 -11.34 11.81 3.25
C TRP A 150 -11.07 12.79 4.41
N ALA A 151 -11.64 13.99 4.42
CA ALA A 151 -11.35 15.02 5.44
C ALA A 151 -11.63 14.55 6.87
N GLN A 152 -12.57 13.62 7.06
CA GLN A 152 -12.87 13.09 8.39
C GLN A 152 -11.77 12.17 8.92
N LEU A 153 -10.98 11.54 8.04
CA LEU A 153 -9.82 10.73 8.45
C LEU A 153 -8.84 11.57 9.28
N GLN A 154 -8.70 12.87 8.98
CA GLN A 154 -7.80 13.77 9.71
C GLN A 154 -8.07 13.79 11.22
N GLN A 155 -9.33 13.65 11.63
CA GLN A 155 -9.67 13.62 13.06
C GLN A 155 -9.10 12.39 13.76
N TYR A 156 -9.08 11.24 13.07
CA TYR A 156 -8.42 10.03 13.57
C TYR A 156 -6.90 10.20 13.59
N LEU A 157 -6.32 10.84 12.57
CA LEU A 157 -4.88 11.10 12.49
C LEU A 157 -4.39 12.08 13.57
N SER A 158 -5.24 13.02 13.99
CA SER A 158 -4.95 13.98 15.06
C SER A 158 -5.25 13.47 16.46
N THR A 159 -5.67 12.20 16.62
CA THR A 159 -5.86 11.63 17.95
C THR A 159 -4.54 11.58 18.70
N HIS A 160 -4.61 11.93 19.99
CA HIS A 160 -3.44 11.90 20.86
C HIS A 160 -2.84 10.49 20.85
N PRO A 161 -1.51 10.38 20.85
CA PRO A 161 -0.89 9.09 20.92
C PRO A 161 -1.20 8.38 22.25
N PRO A 162 -0.93 7.06 22.32
CA PRO A 162 -0.79 6.38 23.59
C PRO A 162 0.19 7.11 24.51
N SER A 163 -0.11 7.13 25.81
CA SER A 163 0.74 7.77 26.82
C SER A 163 2.18 7.22 26.75
N GLY A 164 3.17 8.12 26.69
CA GLY A 164 4.58 7.76 26.62
C GLY A 164 5.14 7.53 25.21
N ALA A 165 4.32 7.60 24.16
CA ALA A 165 4.84 7.59 22.79
C ALA A 165 5.59 8.90 22.47
N ALA A 166 6.65 8.81 21.69
CA ALA A 166 7.32 9.98 21.14
C ALA A 166 6.53 10.50 19.93
N GLU A 167 6.48 11.83 19.78
CA GLU A 167 5.71 12.51 18.73
C GLU A 167 5.96 11.99 17.30
N TRP A 168 7.20 11.60 16.99
CA TRP A 168 7.59 11.10 15.68
C TRP A 168 7.34 9.60 15.47
N THR A 169 6.90 8.88 16.51
CA THR A 169 6.56 7.45 16.47
C THR A 169 5.07 7.16 16.70
N GLU A 170 4.23 8.18 16.74
CA GLU A 170 2.82 8.04 17.10
C GLU A 170 1.96 7.35 16.04
N SER A 171 2.36 7.48 14.77
CA SER A 171 1.61 6.95 13.64
C SER A 171 2.15 5.57 13.23
N PRO A 172 1.35 4.49 13.37
CA PRO A 172 1.73 3.13 13.03
C PRO A 172 2.04 2.91 11.55
N LEU A 173 1.43 3.70 10.65
CA LEU A 173 1.55 3.51 9.20
C LEU A 173 2.12 4.76 8.49
N LEU A 174 1.62 5.96 8.81
CA LEU A 174 1.91 7.19 8.03
C LEU A 174 3.21 7.92 8.40
N GLY A 175 3.97 7.47 9.38
CA GLY A 175 5.29 8.09 9.62
C GLY A 175 5.30 9.22 10.66
N SER A 176 6.40 9.95 10.73
CA SER A 176 6.55 11.07 11.67
C SER A 176 5.70 12.29 11.31
N ILE A 177 5.21 12.39 10.06
CA ILE A 177 4.39 13.50 9.58
C ILE A 177 3.17 12.95 8.81
N PRO A 178 2.11 12.48 9.50
CA PRO A 178 0.93 11.90 8.84
C PRO A 178 0.26 12.83 7.82
N HIS A 179 0.33 14.14 8.06
CA HIS A 179 -0.24 15.18 7.19
C HIS A 179 0.34 15.18 5.77
N LEU A 180 1.53 14.58 5.54
CA LEU A 180 2.09 14.44 4.20
C LEU A 180 1.14 13.70 3.25
N PHE A 181 0.40 12.72 3.75
CA PHE A 181 -0.51 11.93 2.92
C PHE A 181 -1.72 12.75 2.47
N THR A 182 -2.14 13.74 3.26
CA THR A 182 -3.14 14.73 2.86
C THR A 182 -2.60 15.59 1.72
N LEU A 183 -1.38 16.11 1.88
CA LEU A 183 -0.72 16.93 0.87
C LEU A 183 -0.50 16.15 -0.44
N ILE A 184 -0.17 14.86 -0.38
CA ILE A 184 -0.02 13.99 -1.55
C ILE A 184 -1.33 13.86 -2.31
N LEU A 185 -2.42 13.55 -1.61
CA LEU A 185 -3.73 13.38 -2.23
C LEU A 185 -4.21 14.69 -2.87
N GLU A 186 -4.09 15.82 -2.16
CA GLU A 186 -4.53 17.12 -2.65
C GLU A 186 -3.64 17.65 -3.78
N THR A 187 -2.32 17.48 -3.69
CA THR A 187 -1.41 17.81 -4.80
C THR A 187 -1.73 16.98 -6.04
N THR A 188 -2.06 15.70 -5.86
CA THR A 188 -2.51 14.84 -6.97
C THR A 188 -3.82 15.34 -7.57
N ARG A 189 -4.78 15.81 -6.76
CA ARG A 189 -6.03 16.43 -7.25
C ARG A 189 -5.76 17.72 -8.04
N LEU A 190 -4.84 18.58 -7.55
CA LEU A 190 -4.41 19.77 -8.27
C LEU A 190 -3.79 19.42 -9.62
N SER A 191 -2.96 18.37 -9.69
CA SER A 191 -2.31 17.95 -10.93
C SER A 191 -3.29 17.62 -12.06
N ARG A 192 -4.47 17.07 -11.71
CA ARG A 192 -5.54 16.75 -12.66
C ARG A 192 -6.37 17.94 -13.10
N SER A 193 -6.21 19.07 -12.42
CA SER A 193 -6.92 20.32 -12.68
C SER A 193 -6.05 21.32 -13.43
N ALA A 194 -4.87 20.92 -13.91
CA ALA A 194 -3.97 21.81 -14.63
C ALA A 194 -4.51 22.13 -16.05
N PRO A 195 -4.44 23.40 -16.53
CA PRO A 195 -3.90 24.57 -15.83
C PRO A 195 -4.81 25.06 -14.69
N LEU A 196 -4.21 25.49 -13.58
CA LEU A 196 -4.93 25.94 -12.39
C LEU A 196 -5.57 27.33 -12.60
N ASN A 197 -6.74 27.54 -12.00
CA ASN A 197 -7.34 28.87 -11.85
C ASN A 197 -6.78 29.58 -10.60
N ASP A 198 -7.14 30.86 -10.40
CA ASP A 198 -6.60 31.68 -9.30
C ASP A 198 -6.83 31.07 -7.90
N ALA A 199 -8.02 30.51 -7.65
CA ALA A 199 -8.34 29.88 -6.36
C ALA A 199 -7.50 28.61 -6.12
N LEU A 200 -7.28 27.80 -7.15
CA LEU A 200 -6.44 26.61 -7.07
C LEU A 200 -4.94 26.97 -6.98
N MET A 201 -4.53 28.08 -7.60
CA MET A 201 -3.17 28.62 -7.47
C MET A 201 -2.89 29.09 -6.04
N GLU A 202 -3.84 29.79 -5.41
CA GLU A 202 -3.75 30.18 -4.00
C GLU A 202 -3.65 28.94 -3.09
N LYS A 203 -4.49 27.92 -3.34
CA LYS A 203 -4.44 26.64 -2.61
C LYS A 203 -3.08 25.95 -2.77
N ALA A 204 -2.52 25.92 -3.98
CA ALA A 204 -1.20 25.37 -4.24
C ALA A 204 -0.07 26.14 -3.51
N ALA A 205 -0.18 27.46 -3.39
CA ALA A 205 0.75 28.28 -2.62
C ALA A 205 0.65 28.01 -1.11
N GLY A 206 -0.57 27.74 -0.61
CA GLY A 206 -0.81 27.24 0.74
C GLY A 206 -0.05 25.94 1.01
N TYR A 207 -0.16 24.96 0.11
CA TYR A 207 0.54 23.69 0.22
C TYR A 207 2.06 23.81 0.21
N LEU A 208 2.63 24.71 -0.60
CA LEU A 208 4.07 25.00 -0.52
C LEU A 208 4.48 25.55 0.85
N SER A 209 3.63 26.31 1.52
CA SER A 209 3.89 26.82 2.87
C SER A 209 3.82 25.71 3.92
N GLU A 210 2.82 24.83 3.83
CA GLU A 210 2.68 23.65 4.70
C GLU A 210 3.86 22.68 4.55
N ILE A 211 4.37 22.50 3.33
CA ILE A 211 5.57 21.68 3.08
C ILE A 211 6.82 22.28 3.74
N ARG A 212 6.97 23.61 3.72
CA ARG A 212 8.08 24.28 4.43
C ARG A 212 7.98 24.09 5.93
N GLU A 213 6.78 24.20 6.50
CA GLU A 213 6.55 23.92 7.93
C GLU A 213 6.89 22.46 8.28
N ALA A 214 6.46 21.51 7.44
CA ALA A 214 6.78 20.10 7.62
C ALA A 214 8.30 19.83 7.55
N ASN A 215 9.04 20.51 6.68
CA ASN A 215 10.52 20.47 6.64
C ASN A 215 11.14 20.97 7.95
N LEU A 216 10.63 22.08 8.51
CA LEU A 216 11.11 22.60 9.81
C LEU A 216 10.82 21.62 10.95
N ARG A 217 9.63 21.01 10.96
CA ARG A 217 9.26 19.98 11.95
C ARG A 217 10.16 18.75 11.83
N LEU A 218 10.47 18.32 10.61
CA LEU A 218 11.38 17.21 10.34
C LEU A 218 12.79 17.48 10.88
N ALA A 219 13.32 18.69 10.66
CA ALA A 219 14.61 19.11 11.20
C ALA A 219 14.61 19.12 12.74
N SER A 220 13.52 19.60 13.35
CA SER A 220 13.33 19.56 14.81
C SER A 220 13.35 18.14 15.37
N PHE A 221 12.64 17.19 14.74
CA PHE A 221 12.67 15.79 15.13
C PHE A 221 14.06 15.18 15.04
N ARG A 222 14.79 15.45 13.96
CA ARG A 222 16.17 14.99 13.79
C ARG A 222 17.07 15.48 14.93
N SER A 223 16.98 16.75 15.30
CA SER A 223 17.75 17.33 16.41
C SER A 223 17.36 16.73 17.76
N ARG A 224 16.07 16.51 18.01
CA ARG A 224 15.58 15.90 19.27
C ARG A 224 16.00 14.45 19.42
N ILE A 225 16.00 13.68 18.34
CA ILE A 225 16.49 12.28 18.34
C ILE A 225 18.00 12.25 18.58
N ALA A 226 18.75 13.12 17.91
CA ALA A 226 20.20 13.21 18.14
C ALA A 226 20.55 13.62 19.57
N ALA A 227 19.73 14.44 20.22
CA ALA A 227 19.93 14.85 21.61
C ALA A 227 19.51 13.79 22.64
N SER A 228 18.59 12.89 22.30
CA SER A 228 18.09 11.87 23.22
C SER A 228 18.88 10.56 23.19
N HIS A 229 19.75 10.37 22.19
CA HIS A 229 20.54 9.16 22.03
C HIS A 229 22.02 9.48 22.27
N ASP A 230 22.58 8.93 23.35
CA ASP A 230 24.02 9.05 23.68
C ASP A 230 24.94 8.34 22.66
N SER A 231 24.36 7.52 21.79
CA SER A 231 25.03 6.78 20.71
C SER A 231 24.33 7.04 19.37
N SER A 232 24.95 6.62 18.25
CA SER A 232 24.33 6.79 16.93
C SER A 232 22.92 6.15 16.92
N PRO A 233 21.87 6.89 16.53
CA PRO A 233 20.50 6.37 16.56
C PRO A 233 20.38 5.13 15.67
N ASP A 234 19.44 4.24 16.01
CA ASP A 234 19.10 3.08 15.20
C ASP A 234 18.94 3.54 13.73
N PRO A 235 19.69 2.96 12.77
CA PRO A 235 19.57 3.30 11.35
C PRO A 235 18.13 3.26 10.84
N THR A 236 17.33 2.32 11.35
CA THR A 236 15.92 2.17 10.97
C THR A 236 15.04 3.30 11.51
N LEU A 237 15.39 3.90 12.67
CA LEU A 237 14.71 5.07 13.20
C LEU A 237 15.01 6.31 12.34
N ALA A 238 16.26 6.50 11.95
CA ALA A 238 16.65 7.59 11.05
C ALA A 238 15.94 7.46 9.70
N LEU A 239 15.79 6.24 9.17
CA LEU A 239 15.05 5.96 7.95
C LEU A 239 13.60 6.42 8.07
N GLU A 240 12.92 5.90 9.09
CA GLU A 240 11.48 6.08 9.30
C GLU A 240 11.09 7.51 9.69
N VAL A 241 11.95 8.22 10.44
CA VAL A 241 11.62 9.55 10.97
C VAL A 241 12.14 10.66 10.08
N HIS A 242 13.28 10.49 9.43
CA HIS A 242 13.93 11.55 8.65
C HIS A 242 13.93 11.28 7.15
N CYS A 243 14.56 10.17 6.72
CA CYS A 243 14.89 9.98 5.31
C CYS A 243 13.66 9.77 4.43
N ILE A 244 12.71 8.91 4.84
CA ILE A 244 11.48 8.66 4.08
C ILE A 244 10.60 9.93 4.00
N PRO A 245 10.27 10.62 5.11
CA PRO A 245 9.52 11.88 5.03
C PRO A 245 10.21 12.96 4.20
N ALA A 246 11.54 13.05 4.24
CA ALA A 246 12.30 13.99 3.40
C ALA A 246 12.12 13.69 1.91
N LEU A 247 12.13 12.42 1.50
CA LEU A 247 11.85 12.04 0.11
C LEU A 247 10.43 12.43 -0.32
N TYR A 248 9.44 12.23 0.55
CA TYR A 248 8.07 12.67 0.30
C TYR A 248 7.94 14.18 0.13
N LEU A 249 8.60 14.96 1.00
CA LEU A 249 8.62 16.42 0.92
C LEU A 249 9.27 16.90 -0.37
N LEU A 250 10.43 16.36 -0.74
CA LEU A 250 11.10 16.70 -2.00
C LEU A 250 10.23 16.38 -3.22
N ALA A 251 9.60 15.21 -3.24
CA ALA A 251 8.68 14.80 -4.30
C ALA A 251 7.47 15.74 -4.40
N LEU A 252 6.85 16.11 -3.26
CA LEU A 252 5.75 17.06 -3.22
C LEU A 252 6.14 18.44 -3.77
N GLU A 253 7.31 18.96 -3.38
CA GLU A 253 7.81 20.23 -3.90
C GLU A 253 8.02 20.18 -5.41
N MET A 254 8.68 19.13 -5.92
CA MET A 254 8.89 18.96 -7.36
C MET A 254 7.57 18.93 -8.13
N LEU A 255 6.59 18.17 -7.62
CA LEU A 255 5.29 18.03 -8.27
C LEU A 255 4.51 19.36 -8.25
N LEU A 256 4.46 20.06 -7.12
CA LEU A 256 3.80 21.36 -7.03
C LEU A 256 4.46 22.43 -7.91
N LEU A 257 5.79 22.45 -8.01
CA LEU A 257 6.49 23.37 -8.91
C LEU A 257 6.12 23.12 -10.38
N LYS A 258 5.96 21.86 -10.79
CA LYS A 258 5.50 21.49 -12.13
C LYS A 258 4.03 21.88 -12.36
N ILE A 259 3.16 21.70 -11.37
CA ILE A 259 1.73 22.04 -11.47
C ILE A 259 1.51 23.56 -11.54
N THR A 260 2.22 24.32 -10.69
CA THR A 260 2.03 25.78 -10.57
C THR A 260 2.71 26.57 -11.68
N ARG A 261 3.74 25.99 -12.33
CA ARG A 261 4.52 26.66 -13.37
C ARG A 261 4.80 25.72 -14.56
N PRO A 262 3.78 25.13 -15.21
CA PRO A 262 3.97 24.06 -16.19
C PRO A 262 4.75 24.49 -17.44
N ALA A 263 4.70 25.78 -17.80
CA ALA A 263 5.41 26.31 -18.96
C ALA A 263 6.92 26.48 -18.74
N THR A 264 7.36 26.69 -17.49
CA THR A 264 8.75 27.05 -17.15
C THR A 264 9.46 25.98 -16.33
N THR A 265 8.72 25.14 -15.60
CA THR A 265 9.28 24.06 -14.79
C THR A 265 9.34 22.76 -15.57
N ARG A 266 10.49 22.49 -16.19
CA ARG A 266 10.83 21.20 -16.81
C ARG A 266 11.65 20.33 -15.86
N ALA A 267 11.85 19.06 -16.21
CA ALA A 267 12.68 18.16 -15.40
C ALA A 267 14.10 18.71 -15.23
N ASP A 268 14.69 19.28 -16.28
CA ASP A 268 16.02 19.90 -16.31
C ASP A 268 16.08 21.32 -15.72
N SER A 269 14.96 21.85 -15.20
CA SER A 269 14.98 23.18 -14.59
C SER A 269 15.81 23.19 -13.29
N PRO A 270 16.53 24.30 -12.98
CA PRO A 270 17.39 24.38 -11.81
C PRO A 270 16.68 24.04 -10.50
N ASP A 271 15.47 24.56 -10.28
CA ASP A 271 14.66 24.29 -9.07
C ASP A 271 14.35 22.79 -8.90
N ILE A 272 14.11 22.06 -9.99
CA ILE A 272 13.81 20.62 -9.96
C ILE A 272 15.09 19.82 -9.76
N GLN A 273 16.19 20.20 -10.43
CA GLN A 273 17.48 19.53 -10.28
C GLN A 273 18.04 19.70 -8.87
N GLU A 274 17.93 20.88 -8.24
CA GLU A 274 18.33 21.09 -6.84
C GLU A 274 17.66 20.08 -5.88
N ARG A 275 16.37 19.82 -6.08
CA ARG A 275 15.61 18.84 -5.29
C ARG A 275 16.01 17.40 -5.63
N ALA A 276 16.32 17.12 -6.90
CA ALA A 276 16.79 15.81 -7.33
C ALA A 276 18.18 15.51 -6.75
N ASP A 277 19.05 16.52 -6.68
CA ASP A 277 20.36 16.47 -6.04
C ASP A 277 20.22 16.20 -4.54
N SER A 278 19.27 16.87 -3.88
CA SER A 278 18.96 16.64 -2.47
C SER A 278 18.45 15.23 -2.21
N ALA A 279 17.56 14.71 -3.06
CA ALA A 279 17.10 13.32 -2.97
C ALA A 279 18.23 12.31 -3.22
N HIS A 280 19.09 12.60 -4.20
CA HIS A 280 20.26 11.77 -4.48
C HIS A 280 21.24 11.74 -3.31
N ALA A 281 21.51 12.89 -2.70
CA ALA A 281 22.34 12.98 -1.50
C ALA A 281 21.76 12.14 -0.35
N LEU A 282 20.44 12.13 -0.16
CA LEU A 282 19.79 11.26 0.83
C LEU A 282 20.13 9.79 0.58
N PHE A 283 20.03 9.29 -0.66
CA PHE A 283 20.34 7.89 -0.96
C PHE A 283 21.79 7.51 -0.61
N HIS A 284 22.71 8.48 -0.63
CA HIS A 284 24.13 8.28 -0.25
C HIS A 284 24.43 8.48 1.25
N THR A 285 23.43 8.82 2.06
CA THR A 285 23.58 8.90 3.52
C THR A 285 23.10 7.62 4.21
N PRO A 286 23.69 7.20 5.35
CA PRO A 286 23.07 6.21 6.20
C PRO A 286 21.66 6.70 6.59
N PRO A 287 20.63 5.84 6.53
CA PRO A 287 20.66 4.38 6.36
C PRO A 287 20.48 3.87 4.92
N PHE A 288 20.35 4.74 3.92
CA PHE A 288 20.19 4.31 2.52
C PHE A 288 21.48 3.82 1.88
N ARG A 289 22.62 4.35 2.31
CA ARG A 289 23.92 3.99 1.74
C ARG A 289 24.20 2.47 1.69
N PRO A 290 24.00 1.70 2.78
CA PRO A 290 24.13 0.25 2.72
C PRO A 290 23.24 -0.42 1.66
N VAL A 291 22.02 0.09 1.44
CA VAL A 291 21.09 -0.43 0.42
C VAL A 291 21.64 -0.18 -0.99
N LEU A 292 22.24 0.98 -1.23
CA LEU A 292 22.93 1.28 -2.50
C LEU A 292 24.19 0.43 -2.68
N ASP A 293 25.04 0.36 -1.65
CA ASP A 293 26.37 -0.24 -1.73
C ASP A 293 26.30 -1.77 -1.89
N ALA A 294 25.29 -2.42 -1.28
CA ALA A 294 25.21 -3.88 -1.26
C ALA A 294 24.59 -4.49 -2.51
N MET A 295 23.85 -3.73 -3.34
CA MET A 295 23.00 -4.23 -4.46
C MET A 295 22.50 -5.66 -4.21
N ARG A 296 21.94 -5.91 -3.03
CA ARG A 296 21.49 -7.26 -2.68
C ARG A 296 20.14 -7.49 -3.33
N ALA A 297 19.99 -8.65 -3.95
CA ALA A 297 18.69 -9.12 -4.38
C ALA A 297 17.83 -9.40 -3.14
N GLY A 298 16.70 -8.71 -3.00
CA GLY A 298 15.78 -8.92 -1.89
C GLY A 298 15.68 -7.74 -0.92
N PRO A 299 14.49 -7.52 -0.33
CA PRO A 299 14.35 -6.60 0.78
C PRO A 299 15.19 -7.09 1.96
N ASP A 300 16.12 -6.26 2.45
CA ASP A 300 16.76 -6.49 3.74
C ASP A 300 15.65 -6.38 4.81
N PRO A 301 15.35 -7.44 5.59
CA PRO A 301 14.33 -7.36 6.63
C PRO A 301 14.65 -6.28 7.68
N THR A 302 15.91 -5.87 7.77
CA THR A 302 16.40 -4.79 8.63
C THR A 302 16.05 -3.42 8.06
N PHE A 303 15.92 -3.26 6.74
CA PHE A 303 15.54 -2.01 6.09
C PHE A 303 14.28 -2.25 5.26
N PRO A 304 13.08 -2.21 5.87
CA PRO A 304 11.84 -2.42 5.15
C PRO A 304 11.55 -1.18 4.29
N PHE A 305 12.29 -1.05 3.21
CA PHE A 305 11.85 -0.38 2.01
C PHE A 305 10.63 -1.17 1.54
N THR A 306 9.45 -0.67 1.87
CA THR A 306 8.19 -1.26 1.44
C THR A 306 7.60 -0.42 0.31
N GLU A 307 6.44 -0.86 -0.19
CA GLU A 307 5.61 -0.12 -1.15
C GLU A 307 5.35 1.35 -0.72
N SER A 308 5.51 1.66 0.57
CA SER A 308 5.43 3.01 1.14
C SER A 308 6.48 3.99 0.65
N ASN A 309 7.42 3.55 -0.20
CA ASN A 309 8.41 4.43 -0.80
C ASN A 309 8.19 4.61 -2.30
N CYS A 310 7.26 3.89 -2.94
CA CYS A 310 7.10 3.91 -4.38
C CYS A 310 6.64 5.28 -4.91
N TRP A 311 5.74 5.97 -4.20
CA TRP A 311 5.22 7.27 -4.63
C TRP A 311 6.31 8.35 -4.77
N PRO A 312 7.14 8.64 -3.74
CA PRO A 312 8.17 9.67 -3.88
C PRO A 312 9.24 9.26 -4.91
N LEU A 313 9.59 7.97 -4.98
CA LEU A 313 10.55 7.47 -5.97
C LEU A 313 10.06 7.63 -7.41
N LEU A 314 8.75 7.42 -7.66
CA LEU A 314 8.14 7.68 -8.96
C LEU A 314 8.28 9.15 -9.36
N VAL A 315 7.92 10.07 -8.47
CA VAL A 315 7.96 11.52 -8.76
C VAL A 315 9.40 12.00 -8.97
N ILE A 316 10.33 11.57 -8.11
CA ILE A 316 11.76 11.89 -8.22
C ILE A 316 12.36 11.26 -9.49
N GLY A 317 11.97 10.04 -9.84
CA GLY A 317 12.37 9.38 -11.09
C GLY A 317 11.95 10.18 -12.32
N CYS A 318 10.72 10.69 -12.35
CA CYS A 318 10.22 11.59 -13.41
C CYS A 318 10.88 12.99 -13.42
N ALA A 319 11.62 13.35 -12.37
CA ALA A 319 12.35 14.61 -12.28
C ALA A 319 13.86 14.44 -12.58
N THR A 320 14.34 13.21 -12.61
CA THR A 320 15.76 12.91 -12.73
C THR A 320 16.21 12.90 -14.19
N THR A 321 17.27 13.64 -14.51
CA THR A 321 17.86 13.71 -15.86
C THR A 321 19.33 13.28 -15.91
N ARG A 322 20.04 13.29 -14.78
CA ARG A 322 21.47 12.93 -14.70
C ARG A 322 21.69 11.42 -14.60
N GLY A 323 22.71 10.92 -15.29
CA GLY A 323 23.00 9.50 -15.37
C GLY A 323 23.30 8.85 -14.01
N GLU A 324 24.04 9.52 -13.14
CA GLU A 324 24.35 9.00 -11.80
C GLU A 324 23.11 8.88 -10.91
N HIS A 325 22.17 9.82 -11.01
CA HIS A 325 20.91 9.78 -10.26
C HIS A 325 20.02 8.63 -10.72
N VAL A 326 19.90 8.42 -12.05
CA VAL A 326 19.14 7.29 -12.62
C VAL A 326 19.71 5.97 -12.12
N LYS A 327 21.04 5.83 -12.05
CA LYS A 327 21.69 4.63 -11.51
C LYS A 327 21.35 4.40 -10.04
N ALA A 328 21.45 5.44 -9.20
CA ALA A 328 21.10 5.34 -7.78
C ALA A 328 19.63 4.96 -7.57
N LEU A 329 18.70 5.64 -8.27
CA LEU A 329 17.28 5.30 -8.22
C LEU A 329 17.03 3.86 -8.67
N LYS A 330 17.63 3.43 -9.78
CA LYS A 330 17.50 2.06 -10.26
C LYS A 330 17.99 1.05 -9.22
N ALA A 331 19.10 1.31 -8.54
CA ALA A 331 19.58 0.46 -7.46
C ALA A 331 18.58 0.40 -6.29
N VAL A 332 18.01 1.54 -5.88
CA VAL A 332 16.96 1.56 -4.84
C VAL A 332 15.73 0.76 -5.27
N LEU A 333 15.27 0.93 -6.52
CA LEU A 333 14.12 0.20 -7.05
C LEU A 333 14.39 -1.31 -7.19
N LEU A 334 15.59 -1.72 -7.60
CA LEU A 334 15.93 -3.15 -7.69
C LEU A 334 15.91 -3.83 -6.31
N ASN A 335 16.45 -3.17 -5.28
CA ASN A 335 16.36 -3.65 -3.90
C ASN A 335 14.89 -3.75 -3.41
N LEU A 336 13.98 -2.92 -3.94
CA LEU A 336 12.54 -2.94 -3.59
C LEU A 336 11.78 -4.10 -4.25
N TRP A 337 12.14 -4.45 -5.50
CA TRP A 337 11.32 -5.34 -6.33
C TRP A 337 11.84 -6.77 -6.45
N GLU A 338 13.13 -7.01 -6.26
CA GLU A 338 13.61 -8.38 -6.31
C GLU A 338 13.06 -9.13 -5.08
N PRO A 339 12.28 -10.21 -5.28
CA PRO A 339 11.88 -11.04 -4.15
C PRO A 339 13.16 -11.54 -3.47
N PRO A 340 13.16 -11.70 -2.13
CA PRO A 340 14.32 -12.27 -1.47
C PRO A 340 14.64 -13.58 -2.16
N ALA A 341 15.88 -13.72 -2.65
CA ALA A 341 16.33 -14.98 -3.22
C ALA A 341 16.11 -16.00 -2.11
N VAL A 342 15.03 -16.79 -2.23
CA VAL A 342 14.67 -17.69 -1.17
C VAL A 342 15.81 -18.69 -1.15
N LEU A 343 16.65 -18.60 -0.11
CA LEU A 343 17.65 -19.57 0.24
C LEU A 343 16.89 -20.82 0.70
N PHE A 344 16.16 -21.44 -0.23
CA PHE A 344 15.97 -22.86 -0.17
C PHE A 344 17.36 -23.40 -0.43
N ALA A 345 18.11 -23.59 0.65
CA ALA A 345 18.98 -24.74 0.71
C ALA A 345 18.09 -25.88 0.23
N GLU A 346 18.37 -26.38 -0.97
CA GLU A 346 18.11 -27.77 -1.25
C GLU A 346 18.80 -28.47 -0.07
N GLU A 347 18.04 -28.75 1.00
CA GLU A 347 18.34 -29.87 1.87
C GLU A 347 18.48 -30.99 0.87
N GLY A 348 19.73 -31.28 0.51
CA GLY A 348 20.03 -32.36 -0.41
C GLY A 348 19.25 -33.54 0.12
N ASP A 349 18.37 -34.07 -0.72
CA ASP A 349 17.91 -35.43 -0.54
C ASP A 349 19.17 -36.23 -0.27
N GLY A 350 19.35 -36.60 1.00
CA GLY A 350 20.32 -37.59 1.37
C GLY A 350 19.84 -38.81 0.61
N ASP A 351 20.56 -39.13 -0.47
CA ASP A 351 20.59 -40.48 -1.01
C ASP A 351 21.06 -41.35 0.16
N ASP A 352 20.10 -41.81 0.97
CA ASP A 352 20.25 -42.96 1.85
C ASP A 352 20.34 -44.19 0.92
N ASP A 353 21.51 -44.34 0.30
CA ASP A 353 22.02 -45.60 -0.21
C ASP A 353 22.28 -46.51 1.01
N ASP A 354 21.22 -47.12 1.54
CA ASP A 354 21.33 -48.33 2.34
C ASP A 354 20.75 -49.49 1.53
N ASP A 355 21.65 -50.10 0.75
CA ASP A 355 21.60 -51.51 0.40
C ASP A 355 21.63 -52.36 1.69
N ASP A 356 20.65 -53.23 1.88
CA ASP A 356 20.85 -54.67 2.12
C ASP A 356 19.58 -55.37 2.67
N ASP A 357 19.15 -56.38 1.91
CA ASP A 357 18.57 -57.68 2.30
C ASP A 357 17.50 -57.77 3.42
N ASP A 358 16.27 -58.19 3.04
CA ASP A 358 15.82 -59.56 3.41
C ASP A 358 14.56 -60.02 2.65
N ASP A 359 14.56 -61.32 2.38
CA ASP A 359 13.53 -62.14 1.75
C ASP A 359 12.17 -62.07 2.45
N SER A 360 11.07 -62.01 1.69
CA SER A 360 10.03 -63.06 1.74
C SER A 360 8.86 -62.83 0.79
N ALA A 361 8.61 -63.89 0.04
CA ALA A 361 7.60 -64.06 -0.99
C ALA A 361 6.15 -64.12 -0.50
N MET A 362 5.24 -63.86 -1.45
CA MET A 362 3.89 -64.42 -1.69
C MET A 362 2.83 -63.32 -1.81
N ALA A 363 1.92 -63.27 -2.79
CA ALA A 363 1.70 -64.02 -4.02
C ALA A 363 0.62 -63.25 -4.81
N ARG A 364 0.68 -63.32 -6.16
CA ARG A 364 -0.44 -63.49 -7.14
C ARG A 364 -1.69 -62.59 -6.98
N ALA A 365 -2.28 -61.96 -7.99
CA ALA A 365 -2.29 -62.16 -9.44
C ALA A 365 -3.17 -61.05 -10.08
N PRO A 366 -3.21 -60.94 -11.43
CA PRO A 366 -3.54 -59.73 -12.18
C PRO A 366 -4.92 -59.78 -12.85
N VAL A 367 -5.54 -58.64 -13.18
CA VAL A 367 -6.51 -58.46 -14.28
C VAL A 367 -6.59 -56.94 -14.58
N ARG A 368 -6.14 -56.40 -15.73
CA ARG A 368 -6.70 -56.38 -17.11
C ARG A 368 -7.71 -55.25 -17.36
N GLY A 369 -7.41 -54.41 -18.36
CA GLY A 369 -8.36 -53.63 -19.17
C GLY A 369 -8.79 -52.30 -18.54
N GLY A 370 -8.95 -51.20 -19.27
CA GLY A 370 -8.92 -50.98 -20.71
C GLY A 370 -9.22 -49.50 -20.99
N ARG A 371 -8.74 -49.04 -22.14
CA ARG A 371 -9.13 -47.78 -22.78
C ARG A 371 -10.65 -47.58 -22.78
N THR A 372 -11.09 -46.34 -22.61
CA THR A 372 -12.05 -45.71 -23.54
C THR A 372 -11.87 -44.20 -23.58
N HIS A 373 -11.50 -43.71 -24.76
CA HIS A 373 -11.89 -42.39 -25.25
C HIS A 373 -13.41 -42.28 -25.26
N ALA A 374 -13.95 -41.13 -24.84
CA ALA A 374 -15.22 -40.64 -25.31
C ALA A 374 -15.02 -39.20 -25.81
N ALA A 375 -14.85 -39.10 -27.13
CA ALA A 375 -15.12 -37.89 -27.87
C ALA A 375 -16.64 -37.69 -27.92
N PHE A 376 -17.10 -36.47 -27.65
CA PHE A 376 -18.40 -36.00 -28.13
C PHE A 376 -18.14 -34.77 -29.01
N GLY A 377 -18.20 -34.98 -30.34
CA GLY A 377 -18.64 -33.94 -31.26
C GLY A 377 -20.12 -33.63 -31.00
N GLY A 378 -20.72 -32.55 -31.43
CA GLY A 378 -20.30 -31.50 -32.34
C GLY A 378 -21.57 -30.73 -32.76
N ARG A 379 -21.36 -29.62 -33.44
CA ARG A 379 -22.28 -28.93 -34.39
C ARG A 379 -23.59 -28.30 -33.87
N GLY A 380 -23.77 -27.06 -34.34
CA GLY A 380 -25.02 -26.32 -34.44
C GLY A 380 -24.74 -24.85 -34.09
N GLY A 381 -24.40 -23.94 -35.01
CA GLY A 381 -24.98 -23.76 -36.33
C GLY A 381 -26.32 -23.06 -36.19
N GLY A 382 -26.32 -21.72 -36.12
CA GLY A 382 -27.51 -20.92 -35.90
C GLY A 382 -27.27 -19.45 -36.23
N SER A 383 -27.19 -19.18 -37.54
CA SER A 383 -27.34 -17.85 -38.15
C SER A 383 -28.71 -17.26 -37.83
N GLY A 384 -28.75 -15.99 -37.45
CA GLY A 384 -29.98 -15.24 -37.23
C GLY A 384 -29.76 -13.74 -37.39
N GLU A 385 -29.74 -13.30 -38.64
CA GLU A 385 -29.97 -11.92 -39.06
C GLU A 385 -31.24 -11.33 -38.41
N GLY A 386 -31.16 -10.07 -38.01
CA GLY A 386 -32.26 -9.34 -37.41
C GLY A 386 -31.97 -7.85 -37.32
N ASP A 387 -31.82 -7.22 -38.48
CA ASP A 387 -31.85 -5.77 -38.66
C ASP A 387 -33.14 -5.16 -38.08
N LYS A 388 -33.02 -4.08 -37.29
CA LYS A 388 -34.03 -3.01 -37.22
C LYS A 388 -33.48 -1.74 -36.55
N VAL A 389 -32.98 -0.87 -37.41
CA VAL A 389 -33.28 0.58 -37.51
C VAL A 389 -34.17 1.16 -36.39
N GLY A 390 -33.66 2.18 -35.71
CA GLY A 390 -34.44 3.02 -34.79
C GLY A 390 -33.70 4.30 -34.36
N ARG A 391 -33.52 5.25 -35.29
CA ARG A 391 -33.12 6.63 -34.99
C ARG A 391 -34.15 7.32 -34.09
N ARG A 392 -33.72 8.00 -33.03
CA ARG A 392 -34.30 9.31 -32.66
C ARG A 392 -33.34 10.15 -31.82
N ALA A 393 -33.06 11.32 -32.35
CA ALA A 393 -32.38 12.41 -31.68
C ALA A 393 -33.40 13.40 -31.09
N ALA A 394 -32.90 14.17 -30.11
CA ALA A 394 -33.11 15.60 -29.89
C ALA A 394 -34.01 16.09 -28.73
N ARG A 395 -33.50 17.20 -28.15
CA ARG A 395 -34.05 18.25 -27.27
C ARG A 395 -33.94 18.00 -25.77
N SER A 396 -33.15 18.74 -24.98
CA SER A 396 -32.89 20.19 -24.82
C SER A 396 -34.01 20.98 -24.13
N ARG A 397 -33.60 21.64 -23.02
CA ARG A 397 -34.18 22.76 -22.26
C ARG A 397 -35.32 22.47 -21.26
N ARG A 398 -35.02 22.60 -19.97
CA ARG A 398 -35.07 23.90 -19.26
C ARG A 398 -33.92 24.01 -18.27
#